data_AF-A0A0M8RGM2-F1
#
_entry.id   AF-A0A0M8RGM2-F1
#
_cell.length_a   1.000
_cell.length_b   1.000
_cell.length_c   1.000
_cell.angle_alpha   90.00
_cell.angle_beta   90.00
_cell.angle_gamma   90.00
#
_symmetry.space_group_name_H-M   'P 1'
#
loop_
_entity.id
_entity.type
_entity.pdbx_description
1 polymer ?
#
loop_
_entity_poly.entity_id
_entity_poly.type
_entity_poly.pdbx_seq_one_letter_code
_entity_poly.pdbx_strand_id
1 'polypeptide(L)'
;MHYQHLRTFLDDMREIHDQLTEFSTDLLARHDFGHEVGMGHQLRIEKDDSGQTLHVLLSHPLMIPVSEDFSEINEITLHVRLSVTRTDCAARVAVDTYLDAAMGSVPEGEHILHEKQLDGVPLEEAITFLKDGVEELCRMTHVLQELEG
;
A
#
# COMPACT_ATOMS: atom_id res chain seq x y z
N MET A 1 -25.27 3.42 -18.77
CA MET A 1 -23.84 3.75 -18.97
C MET A 1 -23.12 4.11 -17.68
N HIS A 2 -23.55 5.13 -16.89
CA HIS A 2 -22.84 5.53 -15.66
C HIS A 2 -22.59 4.40 -14.63
N TYR A 3 -23.57 3.49 -14.48
CA TYR A 3 -23.47 2.36 -13.55
C TYR A 3 -22.43 1.31 -13.96
N GLN A 4 -22.17 1.14 -15.27
CA GLN A 4 -21.18 0.18 -15.75
C GLN A 4 -19.76 0.65 -15.43
N HIS A 5 -19.46 1.94 -15.62
CA HIS A 5 -18.13 2.48 -15.31
C HIS A 5 -17.83 2.45 -13.82
N LEU A 6 -18.81 2.77 -12.98
CA LEU A 6 -18.66 2.65 -11.53
C LEU A 6 -18.42 1.21 -11.10
N ARG A 7 -19.13 0.25 -11.71
CA ARG A 7 -18.94 -1.17 -11.41
C ARG A 7 -17.55 -1.65 -11.83
N THR A 8 -17.11 -1.32 -13.04
CA THR A 8 -15.76 -1.65 -13.52
C THR A 8 -14.70 -1.09 -12.57
N PHE A 9 -14.82 0.18 -12.18
CA PHE A 9 -13.91 0.78 -11.20
C PHE A 9 -13.87 0.02 -9.87
N LEU A 10 -15.03 -0.34 -9.31
CA LEU A 10 -15.09 -1.07 -8.05
C LEU A 10 -14.55 -2.49 -8.18
N ASP A 11 -14.79 -3.16 -9.31
CA ASP A 11 -14.24 -4.49 -9.60
C ASP A 11 -12.70 -4.41 -9.71
N ASP A 12 -12.16 -3.36 -10.36
CA ASP A 12 -10.71 -3.13 -10.49
C ASP A 12 -10.05 -2.82 -9.14
N MET A 13 -10.66 -1.95 -8.32
CA MET A 13 -10.13 -1.63 -6.99
C MET A 13 -10.21 -2.83 -6.04
N ARG A 14 -11.24 -3.67 -6.17
CA ARG A 14 -11.33 -4.93 -5.42
C ARG A 14 -10.20 -5.88 -5.84
N GLU A 15 -9.96 -6.03 -7.14
CA GLU A 15 -8.87 -6.88 -7.63
C GLU A 15 -7.51 -6.45 -7.06
N ILE A 16 -7.22 -5.15 -7.08
CA ILE A 16 -5.99 -4.58 -6.48
C ILE A 16 -5.93 -4.89 -4.97
N HIS A 17 -7.05 -4.69 -4.25
CA HIS A 17 -7.11 -4.97 -2.83
C HIS A 17 -6.90 -6.45 -2.48
N ASP A 18 -7.53 -7.35 -3.25
CA ASP A 18 -7.42 -8.79 -3.06
C ASP A 18 -5.98 -9.26 -3.31
N GLN A 19 -5.32 -8.75 -4.37
CA GLN A 19 -3.91 -9.06 -4.65
C GLN A 19 -2.97 -8.58 -3.53
N LEU A 20 -3.17 -7.37 -3.01
CA LEU A 20 -2.39 -6.86 -1.88
C LEU A 20 -2.63 -7.68 -0.61
N THR A 21 -3.86 -8.13 -0.37
CA THR A 21 -4.21 -8.98 0.77
C THR A 21 -3.51 -10.33 0.70
N GLU A 22 -3.53 -10.96 -0.49
CA GLU A 22 -2.85 -12.23 -0.71
C GLU A 22 -1.35 -12.07 -0.55
N PHE A 23 -0.77 -11.02 -1.14
CA PHE A 23 0.65 -10.74 -1.02
C PHE A 23 1.08 -10.46 0.43
N SER A 24 0.35 -9.63 1.18
CA SER A 24 0.67 -9.37 2.59
C SER A 24 0.54 -10.61 3.47
N THR A 25 -0.41 -11.49 3.16
CA THR A 25 -0.57 -12.79 3.85
C THR A 25 0.61 -13.71 3.54
N ASP A 26 0.99 -13.81 2.27
CA ASP A 26 2.15 -14.60 1.83
C ASP A 26 3.45 -14.08 2.44
N LEU A 27 3.57 -12.76 2.60
CA LEU A 27 4.69 -12.08 3.21
C LEU A 27 4.86 -12.51 4.68
N LEU A 28 3.78 -12.50 5.46
CA LEU A 28 3.79 -13.02 6.84
C LEU A 28 4.06 -14.52 6.93
N ALA A 29 3.64 -15.29 5.93
CA ALA A 29 3.87 -16.73 5.92
C ALA A 29 5.33 -17.09 5.59
N ARG A 30 6.03 -16.25 4.82
CA ARG A 30 7.39 -16.53 4.32
C ARG A 30 8.49 -15.91 5.17
N HIS A 31 8.19 -14.85 5.91
CA HIS A 31 9.16 -14.12 6.72
C HIS A 31 8.80 -14.21 8.20
N ASP A 32 9.82 -14.46 9.03
CA ASP A 32 9.64 -14.48 10.48
C ASP A 32 9.77 -13.07 11.05
N PHE A 33 8.65 -12.36 11.13
CA PHE A 33 8.55 -11.07 11.80
C PHE A 33 8.25 -11.21 13.31
N GLY A 34 8.30 -12.43 13.86
CA GLY A 34 7.89 -12.73 15.22
C GLY A 34 6.42 -13.17 15.34
N HIS A 35 6.04 -13.61 16.54
CA HIS A 35 4.76 -14.28 16.77
C HIS A 35 3.55 -13.36 16.99
N GLU A 36 3.78 -12.07 17.21
CA GLU A 36 2.73 -11.12 17.62
C GLU A 36 2.43 -10.06 16.55
N VAL A 37 2.80 -10.36 15.30
CA VAL A 37 2.65 -9.46 14.18
C VAL A 37 1.17 -9.29 13.83
N GLY A 38 0.72 -8.04 13.83
CA GLY A 38 -0.62 -7.66 13.41
C GLY A 38 -0.66 -7.35 11.93
N MET A 39 -1.73 -7.78 11.24
CA MET A 39 -2.01 -7.38 9.86
C MET A 39 -3.32 -6.62 9.79
N GLY A 40 -3.31 -5.48 9.12
CA GLY A 40 -4.50 -4.70 8.82
C GLY A 40 -4.75 -4.61 7.32
N HIS A 41 -6.01 -4.41 6.94
CA HIS A 41 -6.41 -4.10 5.58
C HIS A 41 -7.42 -2.95 5.63
N GLN A 42 -7.16 -1.88 4.90
CA GLN A 42 -7.97 -0.67 4.94
C GLN A 42 -8.27 -0.18 3.52
N LEU A 43 -9.53 0.18 3.28
CA LEU A 43 -9.97 0.98 2.15
C LEU A 43 -10.53 2.29 2.71
N ARG A 44 -9.98 3.41 2.26
CA ARG A 44 -10.45 4.75 2.61
C ARG A 44 -10.79 5.53 1.36
N ILE A 45 -11.90 6.25 1.42
CA ILE A 45 -12.30 7.22 0.40
C ILE A 45 -12.50 8.55 1.11
N GLU A 46 -11.68 9.52 0.75
CA GLU A 46 -11.67 10.83 1.40
C GLU A 46 -11.51 11.94 0.37
N LYS A 47 -11.91 13.16 0.74
CA LYS A 47 -11.67 14.35 -0.06
C LYS A 47 -10.55 15.15 0.57
N ASP A 48 -9.79 15.85 -0.27
CA ASP A 48 -8.90 16.89 0.22
C ASP A 48 -9.67 18.04 0.88
N ASP A 49 -8.95 18.90 1.62
CA ASP A 49 -9.54 20.07 2.31
C ASP A 49 -10.31 21.00 1.37
N SER A 50 -9.90 21.04 0.09
CA SER A 50 -10.55 21.84 -0.95
C SER A 50 -11.83 21.22 -1.51
N GLY A 51 -12.04 19.92 -1.25
CA GLY A 51 -13.10 19.11 -1.81
C GLY A 51 -13.00 18.87 -3.32
N GLN A 52 -11.91 19.28 -3.96
CA GLN A 52 -11.69 19.16 -5.41
C GLN A 52 -11.06 17.84 -5.81
N THR A 53 -10.39 17.17 -4.88
CA THR A 53 -9.71 15.90 -5.12
C THR A 53 -10.34 14.81 -4.27
N LEU A 54 -10.71 13.70 -4.89
CA LEU A 54 -11.11 12.48 -4.20
C LEU A 54 -9.90 11.54 -4.15
N HIS A 55 -9.55 11.09 -2.95
CA HIS A 55 -8.55 10.06 -2.75
C HIS A 55 -9.21 8.73 -2.45
N VAL A 56 -8.78 7.68 -3.14
CA VAL A 56 -9.08 6.29 -2.83
C VAL A 56 -7.77 5.65 -2.40
N LEU A 57 -7.70 5.23 -1.14
CA LEU A 57 -6.51 4.67 -0.52
C LEU A 57 -6.78 3.22 -0.15
N LEU A 58 -5.87 2.33 -0.54
CA LEU A 58 -5.78 0.97 -0.05
C LEU A 58 -4.48 0.86 0.76
N SER A 59 -4.59 0.45 2.01
CA SER A 59 -3.44 0.35 2.91
C SER A 59 -3.45 -1.01 3.59
N HIS A 60 -2.31 -1.70 3.55
CA HIS A 60 -2.12 -3.00 4.18
C HIS A 60 -0.93 -2.91 5.15
N PRO A 61 -1.15 -2.36 6.36
CA PRO A 61 -0.12 -2.26 7.38
C PRO A 61 0.18 -3.61 8.03
N LEU A 62 1.46 -3.83 8.29
CA LEU A 62 2.03 -4.92 9.08
C LEU A 62 2.65 -4.28 10.32
N MET A 63 2.07 -4.56 11.48
CA MET A 63 2.48 -4.04 12.79
C MET A 63 3.34 -5.08 13.48
N ILE A 64 4.60 -4.76 13.71
CA ILE A 64 5.62 -5.68 14.22
C ILE A 64 6.09 -5.15 15.58
N PRO A 65 5.65 -5.78 16.68
CA PRO A 65 6.12 -5.43 18.01
C PRO A 65 7.63 -5.65 18.13
N VAL A 66 8.36 -4.65 18.61
CA VAL A 66 9.80 -4.74 18.86
C VAL A 66 10.08 -5.01 20.33
N SER A 67 9.18 -4.58 21.22
CA SER A 67 9.28 -4.75 22.66
C SER A 67 8.18 -5.67 23.21
N GLU A 68 8.48 -6.42 24.28
CA GLU A 68 7.53 -7.33 24.95
C GLU A 68 6.31 -6.61 25.57
N ASP A 69 6.44 -5.31 25.83
CA ASP A 69 5.37 -4.47 26.36
C ASP A 69 4.57 -3.74 25.27
N PHE A 70 4.87 -4.00 23.98
CA PHE A 70 4.24 -3.38 22.82
C PHE A 70 4.35 -1.85 22.78
N SER A 71 5.32 -1.27 23.50
CA SER A 71 5.57 0.17 23.50
C SER A 71 6.26 0.65 22.23
N GLU A 72 6.99 -0.22 21.53
CA GLU A 72 7.65 0.04 20.26
C GLU A 72 7.07 -0.88 19.18
N ILE A 73 6.58 -0.29 18.09
CA ILE A 73 5.98 -1.02 16.97
C ILE A 73 6.56 -0.50 15.66
N ASN A 74 7.21 -1.39 14.92
CA ASN A 74 7.57 -1.14 13.53
C ASN A 74 6.34 -1.38 12.65
N GLU A 75 6.02 -0.43 11.79
CA GLU A 75 4.95 -0.54 10.79
C GLU A 75 5.55 -0.61 9.39
N ILE A 76 5.15 -1.61 8.61
CA ILE A 76 5.41 -1.69 7.16
C ILE A 76 4.05 -1.62 6.46
N THR A 77 3.85 -0.64 5.59
CA THR A 77 2.57 -0.42 4.92
C THR A 77 2.72 -0.52 3.42
N LEU A 78 2.05 -1.52 2.84
CA LEU A 78 1.83 -1.58 1.39
C LEU A 78 0.69 -0.63 1.04
N HIS A 79 0.98 0.35 0.20
CA HIS A 79 0.10 1.49 -0.02
C HIS A 79 -0.22 1.68 -1.51
N VAL A 80 -1.50 1.76 -1.83
CA VAL A 80 -2.01 2.18 -3.13
C VAL A 80 -2.89 3.39 -2.96
N ARG A 81 -2.63 4.45 -3.74
CA ARG A 81 -3.43 5.67 -3.77
C ARG A 81 -3.83 6.01 -5.18
N LEU A 82 -5.10 6.26 -5.38
CA LEU A 82 -5.66 6.93 -6.54
C LEU A 82 -6.21 8.28 -6.11
N SER A 83 -5.74 9.36 -6.73
CA SER A 83 -6.28 10.70 -6.55
C SER A 83 -6.98 11.10 -7.83
N VAL A 84 -8.25 11.50 -7.72
CA VAL A 84 -9.11 11.84 -8.86
C VAL A 84 -9.52 13.30 -8.74
N THR A 85 -9.13 14.10 -9.72
CA THR A 85 -9.61 15.47 -9.89
C THR A 85 -10.75 15.49 -10.93
N ARG A 86 -11.18 16.68 -11.33
CA ARG A 86 -12.16 16.81 -12.43
C ARG A 86 -11.57 16.52 -13.81
N THR A 87 -10.26 16.66 -13.97
CA THR A 87 -9.59 16.67 -15.27
C THR A 87 -8.64 15.49 -15.46
N ASP A 88 -8.09 14.98 -14.37
CA ASP A 88 -7.00 14.03 -14.38
C ASP A 88 -7.01 13.16 -13.12
N CYS A 89 -6.15 12.15 -13.14
CA CYS A 89 -5.86 11.26 -12.03
C CYS A 89 -4.36 11.25 -11.76
N ALA A 90 -4.04 11.00 -10.49
CA ALA A 90 -2.71 10.65 -10.02
C ALA A 90 -2.77 9.32 -9.30
N ALA A 91 -1.78 8.47 -9.48
CA ALA A 91 -1.71 7.13 -8.93
C ALA A 91 -0.35 6.88 -8.28
N ARG A 92 -0.35 6.19 -7.14
CA ARG A 92 0.87 5.82 -6.40
C ARG A 92 0.74 4.39 -5.89
N VAL A 93 1.80 3.61 -6.04
CA VAL A 93 2.01 2.31 -5.38
C VAL A 93 3.32 2.42 -4.61
N ALA A 94 3.31 2.09 -3.32
CA ALA A 94 4.49 2.22 -2.48
C ALA A 94 4.55 1.19 -1.34
N VAL A 95 5.76 1.01 -0.81
CA VAL A 95 6.03 0.36 0.46
C VAL A 95 6.61 1.41 1.38
N ASP A 96 5.78 1.90 2.29
CA ASP A 96 6.16 2.88 3.30
C ASP A 96 6.46 2.13 4.60
N THR A 97 7.38 2.66 5.40
CA THR A 97 7.72 2.12 6.72
C THR A 97 7.81 3.23 7.74
N TYR A 98 7.37 2.94 8.95
CA TYR A 98 7.56 3.76 10.14
C TYR A 98 8.15 2.84 11.20
N LEU A 99 9.44 3.01 11.50
CA LEU A 99 10.18 2.12 12.39
C LEU A 99 10.48 2.84 13.71
N ASP A 100 9.90 2.37 14.81
CA ASP A 100 10.26 2.80 16.17
C ASP A 100 11.66 2.29 16.57
N ALA A 101 12.16 1.24 15.90
CA ALA A 101 13.52 0.75 16.03
C ALA A 101 14.06 0.21 14.70
N ALA A 102 15.38 0.29 14.50
CA ALA A 102 16.02 -0.18 13.28
C ALA A 102 15.67 -1.65 12.96
N MET A 103 15.44 -1.94 11.68
CA MET A 103 15.03 -3.26 11.19
C MET A 103 15.89 -3.66 10.00
N GLY A 104 16.70 -4.71 10.17
CA GLY A 104 17.71 -5.10 9.19
C GLY A 104 18.67 -3.96 8.90
N SER A 105 18.67 -3.48 7.65
CA SER A 105 19.50 -2.36 7.20
C SER A 105 18.80 -1.00 7.26
N VAL A 106 17.50 -0.97 7.55
CA VAL A 106 16.69 0.24 7.59
C VAL A 106 16.74 0.86 9.00
N PRO A 107 17.15 2.13 9.15
CA PRO A 107 17.22 2.79 10.44
C PRO A 107 15.83 3.15 11.00
N GLU A 108 15.80 3.58 12.26
CA GLU A 108 14.60 4.16 12.89
C GLU A 108 14.09 5.38 12.10
N GLY A 109 12.76 5.51 11.99
CA GLY A 109 12.07 6.62 11.35
C GLY A 109 11.19 6.23 10.17
N GLU A 110 10.76 7.25 9.42
CA GLU A 110 9.93 7.10 8.22
C GLU A 110 10.80 6.85 6.98
N HIS A 111 10.53 5.76 6.26
CA HIS A 111 11.24 5.43 5.02
C HIS A 111 10.29 4.92 3.94
N ILE A 112 10.61 5.23 2.69
CA ILE A 112 9.94 4.68 1.51
C ILE A 112 10.90 3.66 0.90
N LEU A 113 10.58 2.37 1.02
CA LEU A 113 11.41 1.28 0.49
C LEU A 113 11.21 1.10 -1.01
N HIS A 114 10.00 1.37 -1.48
CA HIS A 114 9.67 1.29 -2.90
C HIS A 114 8.57 2.29 -3.22
N GLU A 115 8.67 2.95 -4.38
CA GLU A 115 7.62 3.84 -4.86
C GLU A 115 7.59 3.86 -6.39
N LYS A 116 6.36 3.79 -6.92
CA LYS A 116 6.04 4.19 -8.28
C LYS A 116 4.88 5.18 -8.22
N GLN A 117 4.99 6.25 -9.00
CA GLN A 117 3.95 7.26 -9.13
C GLN A 117 3.75 7.70 -10.58
N LEU A 118 2.54 8.15 -10.86
CA LEU A 118 2.09 8.66 -12.16
C LEU A 118 1.08 9.79 -11.92
N ASP A 119 1.19 10.89 -12.66
CA ASP A 119 0.34 12.07 -12.50
C ASP A 119 -0.21 12.56 -13.84
N GLY A 120 -1.37 13.21 -13.81
CA GLY A 120 -1.93 13.93 -14.96
C GLY A 120 -2.53 13.02 -16.04
N VAL A 121 -2.92 11.80 -15.69
CA VAL A 121 -3.41 10.79 -16.64
C VAL A 121 -4.92 10.56 -16.51
N PRO A 122 -5.58 10.01 -17.54
CA PRO A 122 -6.96 9.55 -17.42
C PRO A 122 -7.13 8.42 -16.40
N LEU A 123 -8.35 8.25 -15.88
CA LEU A 123 -8.66 7.22 -14.86
C LEU A 123 -8.29 5.80 -15.29
N GLU A 124 -8.54 5.42 -16.54
CA GLU A 124 -8.24 4.08 -17.06
C GLU A 124 -6.73 3.79 -17.05
N GLU A 125 -5.92 4.78 -17.43
CA GLU A 125 -4.46 4.68 -17.41
C GLU A 125 -3.94 4.64 -15.97
N ALA A 126 -4.50 5.44 -15.07
CA ALA A 126 -4.18 5.40 -13.65
C ALA A 126 -4.47 4.01 -13.02
N ILE A 127 -5.63 3.42 -13.32
CA ILE A 127 -5.99 2.09 -12.81
C ILE A 127 -5.04 1.01 -13.38
N THR A 128 -4.74 1.07 -14.67
CA THR A 128 -3.82 0.13 -15.32
C THR A 128 -2.44 0.22 -14.66
N PHE A 129 -1.94 1.44 -14.45
CA PHE A 129 -0.70 1.68 -13.71
C PHE A 129 -0.72 1.09 -12.29
N LEU A 130 -1.84 1.23 -11.56
CA LEU A 130 -1.96 0.65 -10.22
C LEU A 130 -1.93 -0.88 -10.24
N LYS A 131 -2.63 -1.52 -11.18
CA LYS A 131 -2.61 -2.98 -11.35
C LYS A 131 -1.19 -3.48 -11.66
N ASP A 132 -0.54 -2.87 -12.64
CA ASP A 132 0.83 -3.23 -13.03
C ASP A 132 1.83 -3.01 -11.89
N GLY A 133 1.67 -1.90 -11.14
CA GLY A 133 2.49 -1.57 -9.99
C GLY A 133 2.33 -2.56 -8.83
N VAL A 134 1.10 -2.99 -8.53
CA VAL A 134 0.86 -4.03 -7.53
C VAL A 134 1.39 -5.38 -7.98
N GLU A 135 1.18 -5.76 -9.25
CA GLU A 135 1.71 -7.02 -9.77
C GLU A 135 3.25 -7.05 -9.73
N GLU A 136 3.90 -5.93 -10.03
CA GLU A 136 5.35 -5.77 -9.86
C GLU A 136 5.75 -5.91 -8.40
N LEU A 137 5.09 -5.19 -7.48
CA LEU A 137 5.35 -5.27 -6.05
C LEU A 137 5.24 -6.71 -5.53
N CYS A 138 4.22 -7.47 -5.95
CA CYS A 138 4.03 -8.87 -5.58
C CYS A 138 5.18 -9.78 -6.07
N ARG A 139 5.91 -9.40 -7.12
CA ARG A 139 7.10 -10.10 -7.60
C ARG A 139 8.39 -9.67 -6.88
N MET A 140 8.38 -8.49 -6.26
CA MET A 140 9.54 -7.89 -5.61
C MET A 140 9.71 -8.37 -4.15
N THR A 141 9.88 -9.68 -3.95
CA THR A 141 10.15 -10.23 -2.61
C THR A 141 11.48 -9.74 -2.01
N HIS A 142 12.34 -9.11 -2.81
CA HIS A 142 13.63 -8.57 -2.37
C HIS A 142 13.52 -7.22 -1.66
N VAL A 143 12.46 -6.43 -1.88
CA VAL A 143 12.27 -5.12 -1.20
C VAL A 143 12.21 -5.29 0.32
N LEU A 144 11.86 -6.48 0.77
CA LEU A 144 11.75 -6.84 2.18
C LEU A 144 13.01 -7.50 2.72
N GLN A 145 13.97 -7.88 1.86
CA GLN A 145 15.28 -8.38 2.32
C GLN A 145 16.05 -7.29 3.08
N GLU A 146 15.80 -6.02 2.77
CA GLU A 146 16.38 -4.90 3.52
C GLU A 146 15.92 -4.86 4.99
N LEU A 147 14.79 -5.52 5.29
CA LEU A 147 14.17 -5.63 6.61
C LEU A 147 14.52 -6.95 7.33
N GLU A 148 15.12 -7.92 6.62
CA GLU A 148 15.65 -9.15 7.21
C GLU A 148 17.02 -8.86 7.85
N GLY A 149 17.08 -8.88 9.19
CA GLY A 149 18.29 -8.71 9.99
C GLY A 149 18.79 -10.03 10.59
#